data_AF-A0A0D0A4E0-F1
#
_entry.id   AF-A0A0D0A4E0-F1
#
_cell.length_a   1.000
_cell.length_b   1.000
_cell.length_c   1.000
_cell.angle_alpha   90.00
_cell.angle_beta   90.00
_cell.angle_gamma   90.00
#
_symmetry.space_group_name_H-M   'P 1'
#
loop_
_entity.id
_entity.type
_entity.pdbx_description
1 polymer ?
#
loop_
_entity_poly.entity_id
_entity_poly.type
_entity_poly.pdbx_seq_one_letter_code
_entity_poly.pdbx_strand_id
1 'polypeptide(L)'
;SSSEQQLTDFKTEFHTHSNCPSLFQSQEEFGQCAFPAMARDTQPWCPFIEEGDYTFAEIALQAGLSASHINGLLMLITCINQGKAKVTL
;
A
#
# COMPACT_ATOMS: atom_id res chain seq x y z
N SER A 1 -24.55 35.25 -16.62
CA SER A 1 -24.72 34.01 -17.39
C SER A 1 -24.17 32.87 -16.57
N SER A 2 -25.04 32.04 -16.02
CA SER A 2 -24.66 30.85 -15.26
C SER A 2 -24.01 29.85 -16.23
N SER A 3 -22.78 29.46 -15.95
CA SER A 3 -22.14 28.36 -16.66
C SER A 3 -22.77 27.06 -16.14
N GLU A 4 -23.79 26.57 -16.83
CA GLU A 4 -24.24 25.19 -16.68
C GLU A 4 -23.09 24.29 -17.13
N GLN A 5 -22.31 23.80 -16.18
CA GLN A 5 -21.38 22.70 -16.43
C GLN A 5 -22.26 21.52 -16.84
N GLN A 6 -22.26 21.23 -18.13
CA GLN A 6 -22.96 20.11 -18.72
C GLN A 6 -22.50 18.81 -18.03
N LEU A 7 -23.35 18.30 -17.13
CA LEU A 7 -23.29 16.96 -16.59
C LEU A 7 -23.03 15.99 -17.75
N THR A 8 -21.82 15.45 -17.83
CA THR A 8 -21.45 14.59 -18.94
C THR A 8 -21.62 13.15 -18.49
N ASP A 9 -22.67 12.48 -18.97
CA ASP A 9 -22.81 11.03 -18.84
C ASP A 9 -21.63 10.36 -19.57
N PHE A 10 -21.07 9.32 -18.97
CA PHE A 10 -19.96 8.57 -19.57
C PHE A 10 -20.21 7.07 -19.51
N LYS A 11 -19.63 6.37 -20.49
CA LYS A 11 -19.72 4.91 -20.61
C LYS A 11 -18.45 4.28 -20.06
N THR A 12 -18.60 3.34 -19.13
CA THR A 12 -17.53 2.47 -18.66
C THR A 12 -17.59 1.15 -19.42
N GLU A 13 -16.51 0.81 -20.12
CA GLU A 13 -16.35 -0.48 -20.80
C GLU A 13 -15.39 -1.36 -19.99
N PHE A 14 -15.71 -2.66 -19.91
CA PHE A 14 -14.91 -3.65 -19.19
C PHE A 14 -14.13 -4.54 -20.15
N HIS A 15 -13.13 -5.23 -19.61
CA HIS A 15 -12.36 -6.21 -20.36
C HIS A 15 -13.28 -7.32 -20.92
N THR A 16 -13.02 -7.79 -22.14
CA THR A 16 -13.87 -8.75 -22.87
C THR A 16 -14.11 -10.08 -22.16
N HIS A 17 -13.26 -10.44 -21.19
CA HIS A 17 -13.37 -11.68 -20.40
C HIS A 17 -14.06 -11.50 -19.05
N SER A 18 -14.51 -10.30 -18.68
CA SER A 18 -15.14 -10.08 -17.38
C SER A 18 -16.61 -10.53 -17.33
N ASN A 19 -17.24 -10.83 -18.48
CA ASN A 19 -18.70 -11.03 -18.60
C ASN A 19 -19.55 -9.88 -18.02
N CYS A 20 -18.95 -8.71 -17.79
CA CYS A 20 -19.66 -7.55 -17.27
C CYS A 20 -20.23 -6.72 -18.43
N PRO A 21 -21.52 -6.33 -18.40
CA PRO A 21 -22.06 -5.40 -19.37
C PRO A 21 -21.45 -4.00 -19.18
N SER A 22 -21.40 -3.22 -20.26
CA SER A 22 -21.00 -1.81 -20.15
C SER A 22 -21.95 -1.03 -19.24
N LEU A 23 -21.40 -0.10 -18.46
CA LEU A 23 -22.18 0.77 -17.58
C LEU A 23 -22.26 2.18 -18.18
N PHE A 24 -23.42 2.79 -18.07
CA PHE A 24 -23.62 4.22 -18.34
C PHE A 24 -23.93 4.88 -17.01
N GLN A 25 -23.14 5.89 -16.64
CA GLN A 25 -23.27 6.57 -15.35
C GLN A 25 -23.12 8.07 -15.57
N SER A 26 -23.83 8.86 -14.76
CA SER A 26 -23.61 10.31 -14.70
C SER A 26 -22.38 10.62 -13.85
N GLN A 27 -21.80 11.82 -14.04
CA GLN A 27 -20.65 12.27 -13.22
C GLN A 27 -21.02 12.35 -11.73
N GLU A 28 -22.26 12.71 -11.43
CA GLU A 28 -22.85 12.80 -10.09
C GLU A 28 -22.85 11.44 -9.41
N GLU A 29 -23.23 10.38 -10.14
CA GLU A 29 -23.19 9.01 -9.65
C GLU A 29 -21.75 8.51 -9.46
N PHE A 30 -20.85 8.84 -10.38
CA PHE A 30 -19.46 8.36 -10.39
C PHE A 30 -18.58 8.94 -9.28
N GLY A 31 -18.99 10.04 -8.65
CA GLY A 31 -18.32 10.64 -7.49
C GLY A 31 -19.04 10.42 -6.15
N GLN A 32 -20.29 9.95 -6.16
CA GLN A 32 -21.13 9.80 -4.97
C GLN A 32 -20.99 8.46 -4.25
N CYS A 33 -20.10 7.58 -4.71
CA CYS A 33 -19.56 6.57 -3.82
C CYS A 33 -18.79 7.31 -2.72
N ALA A 34 -19.51 7.74 -1.68
CA ALA A 34 -18.93 7.94 -0.37
C ALA A 34 -18.22 6.64 -0.07
N PHE A 35 -16.91 6.60 -0.29
CA PHE A 35 -16.09 5.47 0.12
C PHE A 35 -16.51 5.24 1.56
N PRO A 36 -17.12 4.08 1.91
CA PRO A 36 -17.44 3.80 3.29
C PRO A 36 -16.15 4.05 4.03
N ALA A 37 -16.18 4.96 5.03
CA ALA A 37 -14.98 5.43 5.71
C ALA A 37 -14.10 4.21 5.94
N MET A 38 -13.01 4.09 5.17
CA MET A 38 -12.30 2.82 5.07
C MET A 38 -11.96 2.45 6.50
N ALA A 39 -12.40 1.26 6.92
CA ALA A 39 -12.06 0.76 8.24
C ALA A 39 -10.54 0.92 8.35
N ARG A 40 -10.09 1.59 9.42
CA ARG A 40 -8.66 1.80 9.63
C ARG A 40 -8.00 0.44 9.51
N ASP A 41 -7.04 0.33 8.61
CA ASP A 41 -6.31 -0.90 8.44
C ASP A 41 -5.66 -1.25 9.77
N THR A 42 -6.10 -2.34 10.37
CA THR A 42 -5.62 -2.77 11.68
C THR A 42 -4.26 -3.45 11.58
N GLN A 43 -3.82 -3.81 10.37
CA GLN A 43 -2.56 -4.50 10.10
C GLN A 43 -1.93 -3.97 8.79
N PRO A 44 -1.48 -2.69 8.78
CA PRO A 44 -0.83 -2.10 7.61
C PRO A 44 0.46 -2.82 7.20
N TRP A 45 1.02 -3.65 8.10
CA TRP A 45 2.19 -4.48 7.83
C TRP A 45 1.88 -5.81 7.12
N CYS A 46 0.62 -6.14 6.78
CA CYS A 46 0.34 -7.33 5.97
C CYS A 46 1.01 -7.19 4.58
N PRO A 47 1.72 -8.21 4.04
CA PRO A 47 1.70 -9.64 4.41
C PRO A 47 2.81 -10.08 5.39
N PHE A 48 3.53 -9.17 6.02
CA PHE A 48 4.55 -9.52 7.00
C PHE A 48 3.91 -10.08 8.28
N ILE A 49 4.63 -10.98 8.96
CA ILE A 49 4.13 -11.68 10.14
C ILE A 49 4.02 -10.69 11.31
N GLU A 50 5.05 -9.88 11.51
CA GLU A 50 5.09 -8.84 12.54
C GLU A 50 5.37 -7.46 11.96
N GLU A 51 4.93 -6.42 12.66
CA GLU A 51 5.22 -5.02 12.30
C GLU A 51 6.74 -4.74 12.25
N GLY A 52 7.52 -5.44 13.07
CA GLY A 52 8.98 -5.36 13.07
C GLY A 52 9.60 -5.83 11.76
N ASP A 53 9.07 -6.91 11.16
CA ASP A 53 9.54 -7.42 9.86
C ASP A 53 9.28 -6.41 8.75
N TYR A 54 8.09 -5.81 8.74
CA TYR A 54 7.73 -4.74 7.82
C TYR A 54 8.66 -3.54 7.98
N THR A 55 8.83 -3.07 9.21
CA THR A 55 9.67 -1.88 9.50
C THR A 55 11.12 -2.11 9.07
N PHE A 56 11.67 -3.29 9.36
CA PHE A 56 13.02 -3.65 8.94
C PHE A 56 13.15 -3.70 7.41
N ALA A 57 12.19 -4.33 6.73
CA ALA A 57 12.16 -4.41 5.27
C ALA A 57 12.01 -3.02 4.62
N GLU A 58 11.17 -2.15 5.17
CA GLU A 58 10.97 -0.79 4.70
C GLU A 58 12.26 0.02 4.81
N ILE A 59 12.95 -0.02 5.95
CA ILE A 59 14.25 0.66 6.12
C ILE A 59 15.28 0.12 5.12
N ALA A 60 15.36 -1.21 4.97
CA ALA A 60 16.30 -1.82 4.04
C ALA A 60 16.05 -1.40 2.59
N LEU A 61 14.77 -1.33 2.19
CA LEU A 61 14.36 -0.86 0.87
C LEU A 61 14.69 0.61 0.66
N GLN A 62 14.32 1.48 1.61
CA GLN A 62 14.55 2.93 1.55
C GLN A 62 16.05 3.27 1.50
N ALA A 63 16.88 2.54 2.25
CA ALA A 63 18.32 2.72 2.26
C ALA A 63 19.05 2.01 1.09
N GLY A 64 18.33 1.30 0.23
CA GLY A 64 18.91 0.58 -0.92
C GLY A 64 19.90 -0.50 -0.50
N LEU A 65 19.63 -1.19 0.62
CA LEU A 65 20.53 -2.20 1.15
C LEU A 65 20.57 -3.44 0.24
N SER A 66 21.78 -3.95 0.00
CA SER A 66 21.97 -5.22 -0.67
C SER A 66 21.63 -6.38 0.26
N ALA A 67 21.43 -7.57 -0.32
CA ALA A 67 21.27 -8.81 0.45
C ALA A 67 22.43 -9.06 1.44
N SER A 68 23.67 -8.66 1.09
CA SER A 68 24.81 -8.80 2.00
C SER A 68 24.73 -7.86 3.20
N HIS A 69 24.29 -6.61 3.01
CA HIS A 69 24.04 -5.67 4.12
C HIS A 69 22.94 -6.20 5.04
N ILE A 70 21.83 -6.67 4.45
CA ILE A 70 20.69 -7.21 5.20
C ILE A 70 21.13 -8.41 6.06
N ASN A 71 21.82 -9.39 5.47
CA ASN A 71 22.32 -10.54 6.21
C ASN A 71 23.29 -10.14 7.33
N GLY A 72 24.17 -9.17 7.09
CA GLY A 72 25.07 -8.63 8.09
C GLY A 72 24.32 -8.01 9.28
N LEU A 73 23.26 -7.24 9.01
CA LEU A 73 22.43 -6.61 10.04
C LEU A 73 21.66 -7.66 10.85
N LEU A 74 21.05 -8.65 10.22
CA LEU A 74 20.35 -9.74 10.91
C LEU A 74 21.29 -10.54 11.82
N MET A 75 22.52 -10.80 11.35
CA MET A 75 23.56 -11.43 12.16
C MET A 75 23.98 -10.56 13.33
N LEU A 76 24.14 -9.25 13.13
CA LEU A 76 24.48 -8.32 14.20
C LEU A 76 23.38 -8.25 15.26
N ILE A 77 22.10 -8.14 14.87
CA ILE A 77 20.95 -8.18 15.77
C ILE A 77 20.96 -9.48 16.58
N THR A 78 21.22 -10.61 15.93
CA THR A 78 21.36 -11.91 16.60
C THR A 78 22.48 -11.90 17.65
N CYS A 79 23.65 -11.35 17.33
CA CYS A 79 24.77 -11.22 18.26
C CYS A 79 24.46 -10.30 19.43
N ILE A 80 23.74 -9.19 19.21
CA ILE A 80 23.28 -8.27 20.27
C ILE A 80 22.31 -8.97 21.21
N ASN A 81 21.32 -9.68 20.67
CA ASN A 81 20.35 -10.46 21.46
C ASN A 81 21.03 -11.55 22.31
N GLN A 82 22.16 -12.08 21.85
CA GLN A 82 22.99 -13.03 22.59
C GLN A 82 23.96 -12.36 23.58
N GLY A 83 23.98 -11.03 23.68
CA GLY A 83 24.91 -10.27 24.53
C GLY A 83 26.36 -10.28 24.05
N LYS A 84 26.61 -10.71 22.81
CA LYS A 84 27.96 -10.86 22.22
C LYS A 84 28.47 -9.61 21.52
N ALA A 85 27.58 -8.66 21.24
CA ALA A 85 27.92 -7.42 20.57
C ALA A 85 27.15 -6.24 21.18
N LYS A 86 27.70 -5.04 21.01
CA LYS A 86 27.04 -3.76 21.31
C LYS A 86 27.34 -2.79 20.18
N VAL A 87 26.30 -2.16 19.66
CA VAL A 87 26.46 -1.05 18.69
C VAL A 87 26.51 0.25 19.49
N THR A 88 27.51 1.08 19.20
CA THR A 88 27.65 2.44 19.72
C THR A 88 27.61 3.39 18.54
N LEU A 89 26.86 4.49 18.68
CA LEU A 89 26.75 5.56 17.69
C LEU A 89 27.80 6.64 17.93
#